data_AF-A0A528HE28-F1
#
_entry.id   AF-A0A528HE28-F1
#
_cell.length_a   1.000
_cell.length_b   1.000
_cell.length_c   1.000
_cell.angle_alpha   90.00
_cell.angle_beta   90.00
_cell.angle_gamma   90.00
#
_symmetry.space_group_name_H-M   'P 1'
#
loop_
_entity.id
_entity.type
_entity.pdbx_description
1 polymer ?
#
loop_
_entity_poly.entity_id
_entity_poly.type
_entity_poly.pdbx_seq_one_letter_code
_entity_poly.pdbx_strand_id
1 'polypeptide(L)'
;PYIAEVGLFGRPTLNHNVETLWWIRDIVEKGPEWFAAQGKPGHQGIRSWSVSGHVKEPGVKLAPAGVTVRELIEDYCGGMADGHEFKAYLPGGASGGILPASMGDIELDFGGELAKQGAFVGSHAVVVLSQADNIKDVTLNLMNFFKHESCGKCTPCREGTEKLVTLLKEKGVPNETAMRDLETVMRD
;
A
#
# COMPACT_ATOMS: atom_id res chain seq x y z
N PRO A 1 12.44 5.59 22.82
CA PRO A 1 13.47 6.46 22.21
C PRO A 1 13.26 6.49 20.70
N TYR A 2 13.31 7.67 20.06
CA TYR A 2 13.24 7.75 18.60
C TYR A 2 14.58 7.33 18.00
N ILE A 3 14.55 6.62 16.85
CA ILE A 3 15.77 6.12 16.18
C ILE A 3 16.72 7.27 15.80
N ALA A 4 16.15 8.42 15.43
CA ALA A 4 16.90 9.63 15.10
C ALA A 4 17.74 10.17 16.27
N GLU A 5 17.38 9.86 17.52
CA GLU A 5 18.09 10.29 18.73
C GLU A 5 19.00 9.17 19.27
N VAL A 6 18.47 7.96 19.38
CA VAL A 6 19.17 6.78 19.92
C VAL A 6 18.79 5.56 19.08
N GLY A 7 19.56 5.33 18.02
CA GLY A 7 19.38 4.25 17.06
C GLY A 7 20.48 3.19 17.16
N LEU A 8 21.14 2.91 16.03
CA LEU A 8 22.13 1.85 15.92
C LEU A 8 23.32 2.12 16.85
N PHE A 9 23.70 1.12 17.65
CA PHE A 9 24.76 1.22 18.67
C PHE A 9 24.56 2.36 19.69
N GLY A 10 23.31 2.76 19.94
CA GLY A 10 22.98 3.85 20.86
C GLY A 10 23.31 5.25 20.31
N ARG A 11 23.47 5.41 18.99
CA ARG A 11 23.81 6.68 18.34
C ARG A 11 22.66 7.22 17.49
N PRO A 12 22.54 8.55 17.31
CA PRO A 12 21.63 9.15 16.35
C PRO A 12 21.74 8.50 14.98
N THR A 13 20.64 7.96 14.45
CA THR A 13 20.63 7.23 13.17
C THR A 13 19.44 7.65 12.32
N LEU A 14 19.69 8.09 11.09
CA LEU A 14 18.64 8.31 10.10
C LEU A 14 18.39 7.01 9.33
N ASN A 15 17.14 6.55 9.32
CA ASN A 15 16.70 5.40 8.54
C ASN A 15 15.79 5.87 7.41
N HIS A 16 16.27 5.78 6.18
CA HIS A 16 15.55 6.21 4.98
C HIS A 16 15.40 5.04 4.02
N ASN A 17 14.27 5.01 3.31
CA ASN A 17 14.10 4.13 2.16
C ASN A 17 15.13 4.47 1.08
N VAL A 18 15.55 3.48 0.30
CA VAL A 18 16.51 3.65 -0.80
C VAL A 18 16.04 4.70 -1.81
N GLU A 19 14.75 4.74 -2.15
CA GLU A 19 14.21 5.73 -3.07
C GLU A 19 14.36 7.17 -2.53
N THR A 20 14.16 7.37 -1.23
CA THR A 20 14.38 8.69 -0.62
C THR A 20 15.83 9.14 -0.82
N LEU A 21 16.80 8.25 -0.58
CA LEU A 21 18.21 8.56 -0.75
C LEU A 21 18.60 8.72 -2.23
N TRP A 22 17.97 7.96 -3.11
CA TRP A 22 18.18 8.03 -4.57
C TRP A 22 17.92 9.43 -5.12
N TRP A 23 16.86 10.10 -4.67
CA TRP A 23 16.51 11.43 -5.15
C TRP A 23 17.39 12.58 -4.61
N ILE A 24 18.09 12.38 -3.49
CA ILE A 24 18.83 13.47 -2.80
C ILE A 24 19.83 14.15 -3.74
N ARG A 25 20.61 13.37 -4.48
CA ARG A 25 21.62 13.90 -5.40
C ARG A 25 20.99 14.86 -6.42
N ASP A 26 19.93 14.40 -7.08
CA ASP A 26 19.27 15.18 -8.12
C ASP A 26 18.55 16.42 -7.56
N ILE A 27 17.98 16.33 -6.35
CA ILE A 27 17.38 17.48 -5.65
C ILE A 27 18.45 18.54 -5.34
N VAL A 28 19.63 18.13 -4.86
CA VAL A 28 20.73 19.05 -4.55
C VAL A 28 21.28 19.71 -5.81
N GLU A 29 21.43 18.96 -6.90
CA GLU A 29 22.00 19.47 -8.16
C GLU A 29 21.03 20.37 -8.94
N LYS A 30 19.73 20.04 -8.95
CA LYS A 30 18.71 20.70 -9.80
C LYS A 30 17.81 21.68 -9.03
N GLY A 31 17.90 21.67 -7.69
CA GLY A 31 17.06 22.47 -6.81
C GLY A 31 15.78 21.75 -6.38
N PRO A 32 15.23 22.08 -5.19
CA PRO A 32 14.01 21.46 -4.68
C PRO A 32 12.77 21.77 -5.54
N GLU A 33 12.72 22.92 -6.20
CA GLU A 33 11.61 23.30 -7.09
C GLU A 33 11.50 22.36 -8.29
N TRP A 34 12.63 21.90 -8.82
CA TRP A 34 12.66 20.92 -9.91
C TRP A 34 11.98 19.61 -9.52
N PHE A 35 12.23 19.12 -8.30
CA PHE A 35 11.58 17.90 -7.83
C PHE A 35 10.10 18.16 -7.56
N ALA A 36 9.78 19.21 -6.80
CA ALA A 36 8.40 19.54 -6.42
C ALA A 36 7.47 19.71 -7.63
N ALA A 37 7.97 20.26 -8.75
CA ALA A 37 7.20 20.49 -9.97
C ALA A 37 6.83 19.22 -10.76
N GLN A 38 7.32 18.03 -10.38
CA GLN A 38 7.06 16.77 -11.09
C GLN A 38 5.84 16.00 -10.59
N GLY A 39 5.18 16.48 -9.52
CA GLY A 39 3.93 15.89 -9.02
C GLY A 39 2.69 16.55 -9.65
N LYS A 40 1.50 16.01 -9.35
CA LYS A 40 0.23 16.66 -9.72
C LYS A 40 -0.01 17.93 -8.88
N PRO A 41 -0.92 18.84 -9.29
CA PRO A 41 -1.27 19.99 -8.46
C PRO A 41 -1.63 19.58 -7.03
N GLY A 42 -0.94 20.14 -6.03
CA GLY A 42 -1.12 19.77 -4.62
C GLY A 42 -0.26 18.61 -4.12
N HIS A 43 0.46 17.94 -5.02
CA HIS A 43 1.31 16.78 -4.74
C HIS A 43 2.74 17.04 -5.21
N GLN A 44 3.73 16.88 -4.33
CA GLN A 44 5.11 17.23 -4.64
C GLN A 44 5.95 16.01 -5.02
N GLY A 45 6.62 16.12 -6.17
CA GLY A 45 7.62 15.13 -6.58
C GLY A 45 7.10 14.03 -7.48
N ILE A 46 8.08 13.29 -8.00
CA ILE A 46 7.89 12.05 -8.74
C ILE A 46 8.07 10.85 -7.80
N ARG A 47 7.49 9.70 -8.14
CA ARG A 47 7.65 8.45 -7.41
C ARG A 47 7.85 7.27 -8.36
N SER A 48 8.48 6.23 -7.83
CA SER A 48 8.64 4.92 -8.47
C SER A 48 7.49 4.01 -8.02
N TRP A 49 6.46 3.90 -8.84
CA TRP A 49 5.28 3.08 -8.57
C TRP A 49 5.51 1.65 -9.03
N SER A 50 5.54 0.70 -8.10
CA SER A 50 5.63 -0.72 -8.45
C SER A 50 4.23 -1.25 -8.73
N VAL A 51 3.83 -1.32 -10.00
CA VAL A 51 2.49 -1.78 -10.40
C VAL A 51 2.55 -3.27 -10.75
N SER A 52 1.67 -4.05 -10.12
CA SER A 52 1.60 -5.51 -10.26
C SER A 52 0.14 -5.99 -10.31
N GLY A 53 -0.06 -7.31 -10.44
CA GLY A 53 -1.40 -7.90 -10.60
C GLY A 53 -1.84 -7.91 -12.05
N HIS A 54 -3.13 -7.73 -12.30
CA HIS A 54 -3.76 -7.94 -13.61
C HIS A 54 -3.69 -6.72 -14.54
N VAL A 55 -2.49 -6.20 -14.76
CA VAL A 55 -2.21 -5.15 -15.75
C VAL A 55 -1.43 -5.71 -16.93
N LYS A 56 -1.52 -5.07 -18.10
CA LYS A 56 -0.87 -5.55 -19.32
C LYS A 56 0.65 -5.48 -19.24
N GLU A 57 1.20 -4.36 -18.77
CA GLU A 57 2.63 -4.13 -18.61
C GLU A 57 3.00 -3.88 -17.14
N PRO A 58 3.10 -4.91 -16.28
CA PRO A 58 3.49 -4.76 -14.88
C PRO A 58 4.97 -4.33 -14.75
N GLY A 59 5.31 -3.68 -13.65
CA GLY A 59 6.67 -3.24 -13.35
C GLY A 59 6.73 -1.90 -12.63
N VAL A 60 7.94 -1.36 -12.53
CA VAL A 60 8.17 -0.04 -11.91
C VAL A 60 7.89 1.06 -12.93
N LYS A 61 7.01 1.99 -12.57
CA LYS A 61 6.59 3.13 -13.38
C LYS A 61 7.01 4.42 -12.68
N LEU A 62 7.73 5.28 -13.36
CA LEU A 62 7.98 6.65 -12.87
C LEU A 62 6.75 7.48 -13.20
N ALA A 63 6.01 7.88 -12.17
CA ALA A 63 4.80 8.69 -12.31
C ALA A 63 4.71 9.76 -11.20
N PRO A 64 3.99 10.86 -11.46
CA PRO A 64 3.78 11.93 -10.48
C PRO A 64 3.22 11.42 -9.15
N ALA A 65 3.60 12.05 -8.03
CA ALA A 65 2.78 11.96 -6.81
C ALA A 65 1.37 12.51 -7.09
N GLY A 66 0.34 11.91 -6.48
CA GLY A 66 -1.06 12.25 -6.75
C GLY A 66 -1.68 11.54 -7.95
N VAL A 67 -0.91 10.74 -8.70
CA VAL A 67 -1.47 9.88 -9.77
C VAL A 67 -2.56 8.97 -9.21
N THR A 68 -3.61 8.68 -9.99
CA THR A 68 -4.65 7.73 -9.59
C THR A 68 -4.28 6.31 -10.02
N VAL A 69 -4.90 5.28 -9.43
CA VAL A 69 -4.67 3.90 -9.90
C VAL A 69 -5.19 3.70 -11.33
N ARG A 70 -6.22 4.44 -11.76
CA ARG A 70 -6.69 4.40 -13.16
C ARG A 70 -5.66 4.97 -14.12
N GLU A 71 -5.08 6.13 -13.79
CA GLU A 71 -3.98 6.70 -14.58
C GLU A 71 -2.80 5.72 -14.66
N LEU A 72 -2.42 5.09 -13.55
CA LEU A 72 -1.38 4.06 -13.54
C LEU A 72 -1.71 2.86 -14.45
N ILE A 73 -2.95 2.36 -14.42
CA ILE A 73 -3.38 1.24 -15.26
C ILE A 73 -3.36 1.64 -16.74
N GLU A 74 -4.05 2.72 -17.10
CA GLU A 74 -4.27 3.11 -18.49
C GLU A 74 -3.01 3.70 -19.13
N ASP A 75 -2.40 4.70 -18.48
CA ASP A 75 -1.32 5.50 -19.10
C ASP A 75 0.06 4.86 -18.94
N TYR A 76 0.29 4.11 -17.86
CA TYR A 76 1.62 3.56 -17.54
C TYR A 76 1.73 2.05 -17.72
N CYS A 77 0.62 1.32 -17.64
CA CYS A 77 0.59 -0.13 -17.81
C CYS A 77 -0.09 -0.60 -19.10
N GLY A 78 -0.66 0.31 -19.90
CA GLY A 78 -1.31 -0.02 -21.17
C GLY A 78 -2.66 -0.73 -21.00
N GLY A 79 -3.33 -0.49 -19.87
CA GLY A 79 -4.62 -1.07 -19.52
C GLY A 79 -4.51 -2.35 -18.67
N MET A 80 -5.69 -2.93 -18.43
CA MET A 80 -5.82 -4.25 -17.80
C MET A 80 -5.22 -5.35 -18.69
N ALA A 81 -4.78 -6.45 -18.07
CA ALA A 81 -4.40 -7.66 -18.80
C ALA A 81 -5.58 -8.21 -19.63
N ASP A 82 -5.30 -8.89 -20.74
CA ASP A 82 -6.34 -9.38 -21.66
C ASP A 82 -7.38 -10.26 -20.95
N GLY A 83 -8.66 -9.92 -21.10
CA GLY A 83 -9.78 -10.64 -20.46
C GLY A 83 -10.02 -10.28 -18.99
N HIS A 84 -9.26 -9.35 -18.41
CA HIS A 84 -9.45 -8.86 -17.05
C HIS A 84 -10.15 -7.50 -17.02
N GLU A 85 -11.02 -7.33 -16.03
CA GLU A 85 -11.75 -6.09 -15.73
C GLU A 85 -11.37 -5.60 -14.34
N PHE A 86 -11.07 -4.30 -14.21
CA PHE A 86 -10.62 -3.72 -12.96
C PHE A 86 -11.69 -3.82 -11.85
N LYS A 87 -11.38 -4.50 -10.74
CA LYS A 87 -12.32 -4.76 -9.63
C LYS A 87 -11.93 -4.07 -8.34
N ALA A 88 -10.66 -4.13 -7.98
CA ALA A 88 -10.13 -3.63 -6.72
C ALA A 88 -8.61 -3.43 -6.81
N TYR A 89 -8.02 -2.76 -5.83
CA TYR A 89 -6.58 -2.58 -5.77
C TYR A 89 -6.08 -2.43 -4.35
N LEU A 90 -4.80 -2.71 -4.15
CA LEU A 90 -4.04 -2.31 -2.97
C LEU A 90 -3.22 -1.08 -3.34
N PRO A 91 -3.42 0.09 -2.69
CA PRO A 91 -2.72 1.34 -3.05
C PRO A 91 -1.26 1.39 -2.59
N GLY A 92 -0.89 0.58 -1.59
CA GLY A 92 0.41 0.69 -0.92
C GLY A 92 1.00 -0.64 -0.44
N GLY A 93 0.75 -1.69 -1.20
CA GLY A 93 1.19 -3.06 -0.92
C GLY A 93 0.24 -3.76 0.06
N ALA A 94 0.70 -4.88 0.62
CA ALA A 94 -0.10 -5.74 1.48
C ALA A 94 -0.75 -5.03 2.68
N SER A 95 -0.13 -3.95 3.18
CA SER A 95 -0.60 -3.20 4.34
C SER A 95 -1.47 -1.99 3.98
N GLY A 96 -1.55 -1.60 2.70
CA GLY A 96 -2.23 -0.38 2.25
C GLY A 96 -3.76 -0.46 2.21
N GLY A 97 -4.35 -1.60 2.58
CA GLY A 97 -5.79 -1.87 2.46
C GLY A 97 -6.19 -2.35 1.05
N ILE A 98 -7.44 -2.79 0.90
CA ILE A 98 -8.04 -3.17 -0.39
C ILE A 98 -9.18 -2.19 -0.68
N LEU A 99 -9.09 -1.46 -1.78
CA LEU A 99 -10.10 -0.50 -2.20
C LEU A 99 -10.82 -0.99 -3.48
N PRO A 100 -12.13 -0.77 -3.61
CA PRO A 100 -12.87 -1.14 -4.80
C PRO A 100 -12.50 -0.24 -5.99
N ALA A 101 -12.72 -0.73 -7.21
CA ALA A 101 -12.49 0.04 -8.44
C ALA A 101 -13.30 1.35 -8.49
N SER A 102 -14.44 1.44 -7.79
CA SER A 102 -15.21 2.68 -7.66
C SER A 102 -14.46 3.81 -6.95
N MET A 103 -13.38 3.49 -6.24
CA MET A 103 -12.47 4.45 -5.61
C MET A 103 -11.18 4.67 -6.43
N GLY A 104 -11.12 4.17 -7.66
CA GLY A 104 -9.92 4.21 -8.50
C GLY A 104 -9.46 5.62 -8.93
N ASP A 105 -10.29 6.63 -8.70
CA ASP A 105 -10.03 8.04 -9.00
C ASP A 105 -9.48 8.82 -7.79
N ILE A 106 -9.28 8.17 -6.63
CA ILE A 106 -8.60 8.78 -5.49
C ILE A 106 -7.12 8.98 -5.84
N GLU A 107 -6.65 10.21 -5.69
CA GLU A 107 -5.24 10.57 -5.86
C GLU A 107 -4.37 9.82 -4.84
N LEU A 108 -3.31 9.16 -5.34
CA LEU A 108 -2.40 8.37 -4.53
C LEU A 108 -1.26 9.26 -4.03
N ASP A 109 -1.32 9.62 -2.74
CA ASP A 109 -0.23 10.27 -2.02
C ASP A 109 -0.37 10.02 -0.50
N PHE A 110 0.58 10.51 0.28
CA PHE A 110 0.52 10.44 1.74
C PHE A 110 -0.60 11.33 2.30
N GLY A 111 -1.53 10.72 3.04
CA GLY A 111 -2.62 11.42 3.71
C GLY A 111 -3.87 11.58 2.83
N GLY A 112 -4.53 12.73 2.94
CA GLY A 112 -5.64 13.12 2.07
C GLY A 112 -6.86 12.19 2.14
N GLU A 113 -7.54 12.02 1.01
CA GLU A 113 -8.74 11.20 0.90
C GLU A 113 -8.46 9.71 1.11
N LEU A 114 -7.30 9.23 0.66
CA LEU A 114 -6.89 7.84 0.83
C LEU A 114 -6.84 7.45 2.31
N ALA A 115 -6.27 8.31 3.16
CA ALA A 115 -6.20 8.10 4.61
C ALA A 115 -7.58 8.09 5.28
N LYS A 116 -8.56 8.85 4.78
CA LYS A 116 -9.94 8.82 5.30
C LYS A 116 -10.63 7.49 5.04
N GLN A 117 -10.23 6.76 4.01
CA GLN A 117 -10.69 5.40 3.72
C GLN A 117 -9.95 4.33 4.55
N GLY A 118 -9.04 4.73 5.45
CA GLY A 118 -8.21 3.80 6.22
C GLY A 118 -7.11 3.13 5.39
N ALA A 119 -6.83 3.66 4.19
CA ALA A 119 -5.82 3.16 3.26
C ALA A 119 -4.61 4.11 3.20
N PHE A 120 -3.49 3.65 2.65
CA PHE A 120 -2.30 4.48 2.45
C PHE A 120 -1.40 3.94 1.33
N VAL A 121 -0.63 4.84 0.71
CA VAL A 121 0.26 4.51 -0.43
C VAL A 121 1.53 3.74 -0.05
N GLY A 122 1.94 3.76 1.22
CA GLY A 122 3.02 2.92 1.74
C GLY A 122 4.31 3.03 0.91
N SER A 123 4.75 1.92 0.34
CA SER A 123 5.93 1.82 -0.52
C SER A 123 5.66 2.09 -2.00
N HIS A 124 4.51 2.68 -2.35
CA HIS A 124 4.03 2.88 -3.72
C HIS A 124 3.91 1.56 -4.52
N ALA A 125 3.68 0.45 -3.81
CA ALA A 125 3.46 -0.86 -4.41
C ALA A 125 1.97 -1.05 -4.70
N VAL A 126 1.55 -0.82 -5.94
CA VAL A 126 0.15 -0.98 -6.33
C VAL A 126 -0.09 -2.40 -6.83
N VAL A 127 -1.09 -3.07 -6.27
CA VAL A 127 -1.52 -4.41 -6.74
C VAL A 127 -2.92 -4.28 -7.31
N VAL A 128 -3.06 -4.53 -8.60
CA VAL A 128 -4.34 -4.43 -9.32
C VAL A 128 -5.03 -5.78 -9.35
N LEU A 129 -6.28 -5.80 -8.89
CA LEU A 129 -7.14 -6.99 -8.83
C LEU A 129 -8.28 -6.85 -9.84
N SER A 130 -8.70 -8.00 -10.35
CA SER A 130 -9.68 -8.13 -11.42
C SER A 130 -10.95 -8.85 -10.97
N GLN A 131 -11.95 -8.90 -11.85
CA GLN A 131 -13.19 -9.67 -11.68
C GLN A 131 -12.93 -11.15 -11.34
N ALA A 132 -11.82 -11.71 -11.81
CA ALA A 132 -11.42 -13.10 -11.56
C ALA A 132 -10.94 -13.37 -10.13
N ASP A 133 -10.57 -12.33 -9.36
CA ASP A 133 -10.02 -12.51 -8.01
C ASP A 133 -11.12 -12.55 -6.95
N ASN A 134 -11.04 -13.55 -6.07
CA ASN A 134 -11.87 -13.61 -4.87
C ASN A 134 -11.25 -12.76 -3.75
N ILE A 135 -11.95 -11.69 -3.34
CA ILE A 135 -11.43 -10.74 -2.35
C ILE A 135 -11.23 -11.39 -0.97
N LYS A 136 -12.05 -12.39 -0.60
CA LYS A 136 -11.86 -13.16 0.62
C LYS A 136 -10.55 -13.95 0.58
N ASP A 137 -10.25 -14.59 -0.54
CA ASP A 137 -9.02 -15.38 -0.71
C ASP A 137 -7.78 -14.47 -0.74
N VAL A 138 -7.87 -13.30 -1.39
CA VAL A 138 -6.82 -12.27 -1.35
C VAL A 138 -6.58 -11.83 0.11
N THR A 139 -7.64 -11.51 0.84
CA THR A 139 -7.56 -11.08 2.25
C THR A 139 -6.94 -12.17 3.12
N LEU A 140 -7.36 -13.43 2.95
CA LEU A 140 -6.80 -14.56 3.66
C LEU A 140 -5.31 -14.77 3.34
N ASN A 141 -4.91 -14.61 2.08
CA ASN A 141 -3.50 -14.69 1.69
C ASN A 141 -2.65 -13.61 2.39
N LEU A 142 -3.12 -12.36 2.40
CA LEU A 142 -2.44 -11.25 3.08
C LEU A 142 -2.35 -11.48 4.59
N MET A 143 -3.44 -11.95 5.21
CA MET A 143 -3.44 -12.24 6.64
C MET A 143 -2.54 -13.42 7.02
N ASN A 144 -2.42 -14.44 6.15
CA ASN A 144 -1.43 -15.50 6.35
C ASN A 144 0.00 -14.97 6.25
N PHE A 145 0.27 -14.05 5.31
CA PHE A 145 1.57 -13.37 5.22
C PHE A 145 1.88 -12.61 6.52
N PHE A 146 0.96 -11.78 7.02
CA PHE A 146 1.17 -11.05 8.27
C PHE A 146 1.31 -11.96 9.50
N LYS A 147 0.58 -13.08 9.53
CA LYS A 147 0.76 -14.10 10.58
C LYS A 147 2.16 -14.70 10.52
N HIS A 148 2.65 -15.05 9.32
CA HIS A 148 3.95 -15.69 9.12
C HIS A 148 5.12 -14.75 9.43
N GLU A 149 5.03 -13.50 8.98
CA GLU A 149 6.09 -12.48 9.11
C GLU A 149 6.01 -11.70 10.42
N SER A 150 5.08 -12.03 11.31
CA SER A 150 5.00 -11.39 12.62
C SER A 150 6.25 -11.68 13.44
N CYS A 151 6.90 -10.64 13.96
CA CYS A 151 8.02 -10.82 14.89
C CYS A 151 7.56 -11.37 16.26
N GLY A 152 6.25 -11.47 16.50
CA GLY A 152 5.69 -12.09 17.70
C GLY A 152 5.77 -11.26 18.98
N LYS A 153 6.31 -10.03 18.93
CA LYS A 153 6.57 -9.20 20.11
C LYS A 153 5.29 -8.72 20.80
N CYS A 154 4.32 -8.23 20.03
CA CYS A 154 3.07 -7.68 20.57
C CYS A 154 1.95 -8.71 20.45
N THR A 155 1.28 -9.01 21.57
CA THR A 155 0.14 -9.96 21.62
C THR A 155 -0.97 -9.62 20.60
N PRO A 156 -1.40 -8.35 20.44
CA PRO A 156 -2.40 -8.00 19.42
C PRO A 156 -2.02 -8.46 18.02
N CYS A 157 -0.75 -8.29 17.62
CA CYS A 157 -0.28 -8.74 16.32
C CYS A 157 -0.15 -10.26 16.25
N ARG A 158 0.55 -10.88 17.22
CA ARG A 158 0.85 -12.33 17.21
C ARG A 158 -0.41 -13.18 17.26
N GLU A 159 -1.28 -12.93 18.24
CA GLU A 159 -2.49 -13.72 18.47
C GLU A 159 -3.65 -13.22 17.60
N GLY A 160 -3.75 -11.90 17.38
CA GLY A 160 -4.86 -11.31 16.63
C GLY A 160 -4.83 -11.68 15.15
N THR A 161 -3.65 -11.68 14.51
CA THR A 161 -3.53 -12.13 13.11
C THR A 161 -3.89 -13.61 12.95
N GLU A 162 -3.49 -14.46 13.90
CA GLU A 162 -3.89 -15.88 13.92
C GLU A 162 -5.40 -16.08 14.05
N LYS A 163 -6.03 -15.34 14.97
CA LYS A 163 -7.49 -15.39 15.15
C LYS A 163 -8.22 -14.92 13.89
N LEU A 164 -7.77 -13.82 13.28
CA LEU A 164 -8.39 -13.29 12.06
C LEU A 164 -8.27 -14.28 10.89
N VAL A 165 -7.10 -14.93 10.72
CA VAL A 165 -6.93 -16.02 9.74
C VAL A 165 -7.91 -17.16 10.00
N THR A 166 -8.15 -17.52 11.25
CA THR A 166 -9.08 -18.61 11.63
C THR A 166 -10.51 -18.25 11.23
N LEU A 167 -10.97 -17.03 11.57
CA LEU A 167 -12.28 -16.52 11.20
C LEU A 167 -12.45 -16.45 9.66
N LEU A 168 -11.43 -16.01 8.93
CA LEU A 168 -11.47 -15.92 7.46
C LEU A 168 -11.53 -17.30 6.78
N LYS A 169 -11.04 -18.37 7.41
CA LYS A 169 -11.10 -19.74 6.87
C LYS A 169 -12.47 -20.39 7.01
N GLU A 170 -13.35 -19.84 7.84
CA GLU A 170 -14.70 -20.37 7.99
C GLU A 170 -15.47 -20.30 6.66
N LYS A 171 -16.24 -21.36 6.36
CA LYS A 171 -17.05 -21.42 5.14
C LYS A 171 -18.28 -20.53 5.29
N GLY A 172 -18.71 -19.94 4.18
CA GLY A 172 -19.88 -19.04 4.14
C GLY A 172 -19.52 -17.57 4.33
N VAL A 173 -20.52 -16.80 4.72
CA VAL A 173 -20.42 -15.35 4.93
C VAL A 173 -19.51 -15.07 6.12
N PRO A 174 -18.50 -14.20 5.98
CA PRO A 174 -17.64 -13.80 7.09
C PRO A 174 -18.44 -13.31 8.30
N ASN A 175 -18.06 -13.75 9.51
CA ASN A 175 -18.63 -13.23 10.75
C ASN A 175 -18.07 -11.83 11.03
N GLU A 176 -18.66 -10.82 10.40
CA GLU A 176 -18.20 -9.43 10.49
C GLU A 176 -18.17 -8.92 11.93
N THR A 177 -19.18 -9.26 12.75
CA THR A 177 -19.21 -8.86 14.17
C THR A 177 -17.98 -9.35 14.91
N ALA A 178 -17.66 -10.65 14.82
CA ALA A 178 -16.49 -11.21 15.49
C ALA A 178 -15.17 -10.60 14.98
N MET A 179 -15.09 -10.30 13.68
CA MET A 179 -13.92 -9.64 13.09
C MET A 179 -13.75 -8.20 13.60
N ARG A 180 -14.85 -7.44 13.74
CA ARG A 180 -14.84 -6.07 14.28
C ARG A 180 -14.53 -6.02 15.77
N ASP A 181 -15.04 -6.98 16.54
CA ASP A 181 -14.70 -7.11 17.96
C ASP A 181 -13.20 -7.39 18.12
N LEU A 182 -12.66 -8.30 17.30
CA LEU A 182 -11.22 -8.59 17.30
C LEU A 182 -10.39 -7.37 16.88
N GLU A 183 -10.80 -6.65 15.85
CA GLU A 183 -10.16 -5.41 15.41
C GLU A 183 -10.09 -4.37 16.54
N THR A 184 -11.18 -4.20 17.28
CA THR A 184 -11.27 -3.26 18.41
C THR A 184 -10.27 -3.63 19.50
N VAL A 185 -10.28 -4.91 19.93
CA VAL A 185 -9.34 -5.42 20.95
C VAL A 185 -7.88 -5.35 20.50
N MET A 186 -7.61 -5.37 19.19
CA MET A 186 -6.24 -5.25 18.68
C MET A 186 -5.70 -3.81 18.68
N ARG A 187 -6.59 -2.81 18.67
CA ARG A 187 -6.25 -1.38 18.65
C ARG A 187 -6.08 -0.79 20.04
N ASP A 188 -6.89 -1.24 21.00
CA ASP A 188 -6.88 -0.82 22.41
C ASP A 188 -5.70 -1.42 23.20
#